data_AF-A0A925R4X2-F1
#
_entry.id   AF-A0A925R4X2-F1
#
_cell.length_a   1.000
_cell.length_b   1.000
_cell.length_c   1.000
_cell.angle_alpha   90.00
_cell.angle_beta   90.00
_cell.angle_gamma   90.00
#
_symmetry.space_group_name_H-M   'P 1'
#
loop_
_entity.id
_entity.type
_entity.pdbx_description
1 polymer ?
#
loop_
_entity_poly.entity_id
_entity_poly.type
_entity_poly.pdbx_seq_one_letter_code
_entity_poly.pdbx_strand_id
1 'polypeptide(L)'
;MKLTIQHVTHYDYSAPLQYALQSLCLTPQGSAHQTVHDWTLTAPAPLFAQRDGYGNMAHTWSLVRRSHGSAVHASGTVETHASPWLVDDAVPPQLYLRNTPLTTADDRLRALGRVHLADGVDEAAAMALARAVLKRIRYTAGATTVHTTALEAWEIGGGVCQDHAHVFIAACRANGVPARYVSGYFYAADEPDLASHA
;
A
#
# COMPACT_ATOMS: atom_id res chain seq x y z
N MET A 1 19.59 3.42 -3.71
CA MET A 1 19.62 4.66 -2.90
C MET A 1 19.47 4.28 -1.44
N LYS A 2 20.19 4.91 -0.50
CA LYS A 2 20.07 4.59 0.93
C LYS A 2 19.19 5.64 1.63
N LEU A 3 18.13 5.18 2.29
CA LEU A 3 17.09 6.00 2.92
C LEU A 3 17.03 5.73 4.42
N THR A 4 17.09 6.77 5.23
CA THR A 4 16.77 6.69 6.66
C THR A 4 15.28 6.98 6.82
N ILE A 5 14.55 6.04 7.43
CA ILE A 5 13.10 6.13 7.59
C ILE A 5 12.79 6.26 9.09
N GLN A 6 11.94 7.23 9.42
CA GLN A 6 11.33 7.38 10.73
C GLN A 6 9.83 7.59 10.55
N HIS A 7 9.05 6.70 11.13
CA HIS A 7 7.58 6.75 11.12
C HIS A 7 7.10 6.64 12.56
N VAL A 8 6.35 7.66 13.00
CA VAL A 8 5.63 7.62 14.27
C VAL A 8 4.13 7.74 14.02
N THR A 9 3.37 6.75 14.45
CA THR A 9 1.91 6.82 14.49
C THR A 9 1.47 7.19 15.89
N HIS A 10 0.88 8.38 16.05
CA HIS A 10 0.27 8.83 17.30
C HIS A 10 -1.23 8.54 17.30
N TYR A 11 -1.70 7.96 18.39
CA TYR A 11 -3.12 7.75 18.64
C TYR A 11 -3.53 8.59 19.86
N ASP A 12 -4.49 9.48 19.66
CA ASP A 12 -5.14 10.26 20.71
C ASP A 12 -6.61 9.92 20.74
N TYR A 13 -7.11 9.52 21.92
CA TYR A 13 -8.49 9.07 22.09
C TYR A 13 -9.29 10.08 22.91
N SER A 14 -10.49 10.40 22.43
CA SER A 14 -11.42 11.31 23.14
C SER A 14 -11.91 10.75 24.48
N ALA A 15 -11.77 9.44 24.69
CA ALA A 15 -12.02 8.75 25.95
C ALA A 15 -10.93 7.69 26.19
N PRO A 16 -10.63 7.35 27.46
CA PRO A 16 -9.58 6.37 27.75
C PRO A 16 -9.94 4.98 27.22
N LEU A 17 -9.02 4.39 26.47
CA LEU A 17 -9.06 2.98 26.07
C LEU A 17 -9.03 2.08 27.30
N GLN A 18 -9.81 1.00 27.29
CA GLN A 18 -9.73 -0.05 28.32
C GLN A 18 -8.86 -1.21 27.86
N TYR A 19 -8.97 -1.54 26.57
CA TYR A 19 -8.13 -2.52 25.90
C TYR A 19 -7.83 -2.04 24.48
N ALA A 20 -6.72 -2.53 23.91
CA ALA A 20 -6.37 -2.37 22.51
C ALA A 20 -5.81 -3.68 21.96
N LEU A 21 -6.19 -4.00 20.72
CA LEU A 21 -5.57 -5.03 19.90
C LEU A 21 -5.26 -4.39 18.55
N GLN A 22 -4.00 -4.43 18.13
CA GLN A 22 -3.59 -3.86 16.84
C GLN A 22 -2.66 -4.82 16.12
N SER A 23 -2.83 -4.88 14.81
CA SER A 23 -1.92 -5.54 13.88
C SER A 23 -1.25 -4.50 12.99
N LEU A 24 0.07 -4.61 12.85
CA LEU A 24 0.94 -3.64 12.21
C LEU A 24 1.74 -4.33 11.10
N CYS A 25 1.66 -3.81 9.88
CA CYS A 25 2.51 -4.21 8.76
C CYS A 25 3.55 -3.11 8.48
N LEU A 26 4.35 -2.78 9.50
CA LEU A 26 5.30 -1.65 9.48
C LEU A 26 6.76 -2.08 9.34
N THR A 27 7.03 -3.32 8.92
CA THR A 27 8.40 -3.82 8.70
C THR A 27 8.61 -4.07 7.20
N PRO A 28 9.51 -3.31 6.55
CA PRO A 28 9.84 -3.52 5.15
C PRO A 28 10.39 -4.92 4.90
N GLN A 29 10.07 -5.49 3.74
CA GLN A 29 10.59 -6.79 3.32
C GLN A 29 11.92 -6.62 2.58
N GLY A 30 12.95 -7.39 2.96
CA GLY A 30 14.17 -7.50 2.15
C GLY A 30 13.90 -8.29 0.87
N SER A 31 14.42 -7.82 -0.27
CA SER A 31 14.27 -8.46 -1.58
C SER A 31 15.42 -8.08 -2.52
N ALA A 32 15.38 -8.56 -3.77
CA ALA A 32 16.30 -8.10 -4.80
C ALA A 32 16.23 -6.57 -5.05
N HIS A 33 15.14 -5.91 -4.66
CA HIS A 33 14.95 -4.47 -4.82
C HIS A 33 15.42 -3.66 -3.62
N GLN A 34 15.63 -4.27 -2.45
CA GLN A 34 16.05 -3.52 -1.27
C GLN A 34 16.66 -4.39 -0.17
N THR A 35 17.65 -3.83 0.52
CA THR A 35 18.21 -4.34 1.76
C THR A 35 17.70 -3.51 2.95
N VAL A 36 17.27 -4.17 4.01
CA VAL A 36 16.80 -3.52 5.25
C VAL A 36 17.89 -3.62 6.31
N HIS A 37 18.27 -2.48 6.88
CA HIS A 37 19.31 -2.34 7.90
C HIS A 37 18.72 -1.78 9.20
N ASP A 38 19.04 -2.43 10.32
CA ASP A 38 18.78 -1.93 11.68
C ASP A 38 17.32 -1.51 11.93
N TRP A 39 16.36 -2.21 11.32
CA TRP A 39 14.94 -1.89 11.46
C TRP A 39 14.43 -2.23 12.86
N THR A 40 13.84 -1.24 13.52
CA THR A 40 13.24 -1.35 14.85
C THR A 40 11.79 -0.93 14.79
N LEU A 41 10.94 -1.71 15.47
CA LEU A 41 9.53 -1.39 15.69
C LEU A 41 9.25 -1.43 17.18
N THR A 42 8.74 -0.34 17.75
CA THR A 42 8.30 -0.26 19.14
C THR A 42 6.84 0.11 19.23
N ALA A 43 6.17 -0.42 20.25
CA ALA A 43 4.76 -0.22 20.53
C ALA A 43 4.53 -0.14 22.05
N PRO A 44 3.34 0.27 22.51
CA PRO A 44 3.04 0.41 23.94
C PRO A 44 3.05 -0.90 24.74
N ALA A 45 3.07 -2.04 24.06
CA ALA A 45 3.10 -3.38 24.64
C ALA A 45 4.00 -4.30 23.80
N PRO A 46 4.41 -5.48 24.32
CA PRO A 46 5.23 -6.43 23.57
C PRO A 46 4.60 -6.79 22.22
N LEU A 47 5.45 -6.81 21.19
CA LEU A 47 5.07 -7.17 19.83
C LEU A 47 5.26 -8.67 19.61
N PHE A 48 4.23 -9.31 19.07
CA PHE A 48 4.29 -10.67 18.54
C PHE A 48 4.44 -10.59 17.02
N ALA A 49 5.57 -11.04 16.50
CA ALA A 49 5.88 -11.03 15.07
C ALA A 49 5.44 -12.34 14.40
N GLN A 50 4.83 -12.23 13.22
CA GLN A 50 4.46 -13.36 12.38
C GLN A 50 4.63 -12.99 10.91
N ARG A 51 5.12 -13.95 10.12
CA ARG A 51 5.11 -13.82 8.66
C ARG A 51 3.74 -14.26 8.12
N ASP A 52 3.07 -13.41 7.36
CA ASP A 52 1.80 -13.76 6.71
C ASP A 52 2.01 -14.61 5.44
N GLY A 53 0.91 -15.04 4.82
CA GLY A 53 0.95 -15.86 3.60
C GLY A 53 1.48 -15.14 2.36
N TYR A 54 1.66 -13.82 2.40
CA TYR A 54 2.24 -13.02 1.32
C TYR A 54 3.71 -12.68 1.59
N GLY A 55 4.28 -13.17 2.70
CA GLY A 55 5.66 -12.92 3.08
C GLY A 55 5.87 -11.65 3.91
N ASN A 56 4.82 -10.88 4.22
CA ASN A 56 4.93 -9.67 5.04
C ASN A 56 5.23 -10.02 6.49
N MET A 57 6.05 -9.22 7.16
CA MET A 57 6.23 -9.31 8.61
C MET A 57 5.16 -8.47 9.31
N ALA A 58 4.12 -9.13 9.80
CA ALA A 58 3.06 -8.53 10.60
C ALA A 58 3.40 -8.62 12.09
N HIS A 59 3.12 -7.57 12.85
CA HIS A 59 3.29 -7.55 14.29
C HIS A 59 1.96 -7.29 14.96
N THR A 60 1.62 -8.06 15.99
CA THR A 60 0.42 -7.83 16.80
C THR A 60 0.81 -7.47 18.21
N TRP A 61 0.13 -6.50 18.81
CA TRP A 61 0.27 -6.18 20.22
C TRP A 61 -1.11 -6.04 20.87
N SER A 62 -1.17 -6.34 22.17
CA SER A 62 -2.36 -6.18 22.97
C SER A 62 -2.05 -5.44 24.27
N LEU A 63 -2.97 -4.59 24.71
CA LEU A 63 -2.86 -3.83 25.94
C LEU A 63 -4.18 -3.92 26.68
N VAL A 64 -4.12 -4.25 27.98
CA VAL A 64 -5.26 -4.21 28.89
C VAL A 64 -4.92 -3.22 30.01
N ARG A 65 -4.96 -1.93 29.66
CA ARG A 65 -4.62 -0.82 30.55
C ARG A 65 -5.39 0.42 30.14
N ARG A 66 -5.85 1.20 31.12
CA ARG A 66 -6.34 2.56 30.86
C ARG A 66 -5.23 3.41 30.26
N SER A 67 -5.48 3.97 29.08
CA SER A 67 -4.60 4.95 28.43
C SER A 67 -5.41 5.96 27.62
N HIS A 68 -4.95 7.20 27.56
CA HIS A 68 -5.53 8.26 26.73
C HIS A 68 -4.83 8.43 25.37
N GLY A 69 -3.68 7.78 25.20
CA GLY A 69 -2.94 7.78 23.95
C GLY A 69 -1.88 6.70 23.88
N SER A 70 -1.33 6.52 22.69
CA SER A 70 -0.26 5.58 22.40
C SER A 70 0.53 6.02 21.19
N ALA A 71 1.79 5.63 21.11
CA ALA A 71 2.60 5.81 19.93
C ALA A 71 3.21 4.48 19.47
N VAL A 72 3.28 4.30 18.16
CA VAL A 72 4.03 3.23 17.51
C VAL A 72 5.16 3.88 16.74
N HIS A 73 6.40 3.41 16.94
CA HIS A 73 7.57 3.96 16.26
C HIS A 73 8.19 2.88 15.40
N ALA A 74 8.37 3.16 14.11
CA ALA A 74 9.11 2.33 13.18
C ALA A 74 10.27 3.14 12.61
N SER A 75 11.49 2.60 12.68
CA SER A 75 12.66 3.30 12.18
C SER A 75 13.74 2.34 11.73
N GLY A 76 14.51 2.75 10.72
CA GLY A 76 15.66 2.00 10.26
C GLY A 76 16.20 2.61 8.98
N THR A 77 17.15 1.91 8.36
CA THR A 77 17.71 2.31 7.07
C THR A 77 17.34 1.28 6.01
N VAL A 78 16.88 1.74 4.85
CA VAL A 78 16.58 0.88 3.70
C VAL A 78 17.44 1.30 2.53
N GLU A 79 18.19 0.36 1.97
CA GLU A 79 18.96 0.57 0.76
C GLU A 79 18.23 -0.04 -0.42
N THR A 80 17.76 0.80 -1.35
CA THR A 80 17.07 0.37 -2.57
C THR A 80 18.06 0.06 -3.69
N HIS A 81 17.77 -0.99 -4.44
CA HIS A 81 18.54 -1.48 -5.59
C HIS A 81 17.67 -1.38 -6.84
N ALA A 82 18.28 -1.02 -7.96
CA ALA A 82 17.61 -1.15 -9.25
C ALA A 82 17.49 -2.64 -9.58
N SER A 83 16.26 -3.13 -9.75
CA SER A 83 16.01 -4.45 -10.29
C SER A 83 14.86 -4.35 -11.29
N PRO A 84 15.05 -4.87 -12.52
CA PRO A 84 14.04 -4.80 -13.58
C PRO A 84 12.85 -5.75 -13.35
N TRP A 85 12.99 -6.71 -12.43
CA TRP A 85 11.98 -7.75 -12.23
C TRP A 85 11.57 -7.83 -10.77
N LEU A 86 10.27 -7.91 -10.52
CA LEU A 86 9.74 -8.31 -9.22
C LEU A 86 10.14 -9.75 -8.95
N VAL A 87 11.12 -9.94 -8.07
CA VAL A 87 11.51 -11.27 -7.56
C VAL A 87 10.72 -11.52 -6.28
N ASP A 88 9.49 -12.01 -6.43
CA ASP A 88 8.63 -12.38 -5.32
C ASP A 88 7.90 -13.70 -5.62
N ASP A 89 8.44 -14.78 -5.08
CA ASP A 89 7.94 -16.14 -5.26
C ASP A 89 7.02 -16.58 -4.11
N ALA A 90 6.66 -15.68 -3.18
CA ALA A 90 5.92 -16.06 -1.98
C ALA A 90 4.54 -16.66 -2.29
N VAL A 91 3.89 -16.15 -3.35
CA VAL A 91 2.58 -16.63 -3.80
C VAL A 91 2.48 -16.69 -5.32
N PRO A 92 1.72 -17.65 -5.88
CA PRO A 92 1.47 -17.69 -7.32
C PRO A 92 0.77 -16.40 -7.80
N PRO A 93 1.22 -15.78 -8.92
CA PRO A 93 0.63 -14.53 -9.41
C PRO A 93 -0.88 -14.61 -9.62
N GLN A 94 -1.41 -15.77 -9.99
CA GLN A 94 -2.84 -16.00 -10.22
C GLN A 94 -3.69 -15.69 -8.97
N LEU A 95 -3.11 -15.76 -7.76
CA LEU A 95 -3.79 -15.37 -6.53
C LEU A 95 -4.23 -13.89 -6.57
N TYR A 96 -3.45 -13.04 -7.25
CA TYR A 96 -3.72 -11.61 -7.40
C TYR A 96 -4.76 -11.29 -8.47
N LEU A 97 -5.39 -12.30 -9.09
CA LEU A 97 -6.59 -12.12 -9.92
C LEU A 97 -7.88 -12.15 -9.09
N ARG A 98 -7.81 -12.50 -7.79
CA ARG A 98 -8.98 -12.52 -6.92
C ARG A 98 -9.56 -11.11 -6.77
N ASN A 99 -10.87 -11.03 -6.90
CA ASN A 99 -11.60 -9.80 -6.64
C ASN A 99 -11.60 -9.49 -5.14
N THR A 100 -11.49 -8.20 -4.81
CA THR A 100 -11.72 -7.67 -3.46
C THR A 100 -12.75 -6.55 -3.56
N PRO A 101 -13.51 -6.25 -2.48
CA PRO A 101 -14.52 -5.18 -2.53
C PRO A 101 -13.97 -3.85 -3.07
N LEU A 102 -12.77 -3.46 -2.64
CA LEU A 102 -12.11 -2.21 -3.03
C LEU A 102 -11.64 -2.19 -4.50
N THR A 103 -11.55 -3.34 -5.17
CA THR A 103 -11.04 -3.46 -6.55
C THR A 103 -12.09 -4.04 -7.50
N THR A 104 -13.36 -3.96 -7.13
CA THR A 104 -14.46 -4.34 -8.03
C THR A 104 -14.41 -3.50 -9.31
N ALA A 105 -14.63 -4.13 -10.46
CA ALA A 105 -14.57 -3.50 -11.77
C ALA A 105 -15.87 -3.72 -12.55
N ASP A 106 -16.29 -2.70 -13.29
CA ASP A 106 -17.37 -2.76 -14.27
C ASP A 106 -16.82 -2.67 -15.70
N ASP A 107 -17.70 -2.50 -16.69
CA ASP A 107 -17.30 -2.39 -18.09
C ASP A 107 -16.41 -1.18 -18.38
N ARG A 108 -16.49 -0.11 -17.57
CA ARG A 108 -15.69 1.11 -17.75
C ARG A 108 -14.25 0.87 -17.32
N LEU A 109 -14.02 0.26 -16.16
CA LEU A 109 -12.67 -0.11 -15.73
C LEU A 109 -12.09 -1.25 -16.58
N ARG A 110 -12.93 -2.18 -17.03
CA ARG A 110 -12.51 -3.21 -18.00
C ARG A 110 -12.07 -2.58 -19.32
N ALA A 111 -12.83 -1.62 -19.85
CA ALA A 111 -12.49 -0.90 -21.08
C ALA A 111 -11.20 -0.10 -20.92
N LEU A 112 -11.01 0.58 -19.78
CA LEU A 112 -9.77 1.28 -19.46
C LEU A 112 -8.56 0.34 -19.55
N GLY A 113 -8.61 -0.81 -18.87
CA GLY A 113 -7.52 -1.78 -18.93
C GLY A 113 -7.33 -2.36 -20.34
N ARG A 114 -8.41 -2.65 -21.07
CA ARG A 114 -8.34 -3.22 -22.42
C ARG A 114 -7.58 -2.33 -23.40
N VAL A 115 -7.77 -1.01 -23.32
CA VAL A 115 -7.07 -0.03 -24.17
C VAL A 115 -5.55 -0.12 -24.02
N HIS A 116 -5.06 -0.52 -22.85
CA HIS A 116 -3.62 -0.50 -22.53
C HIS A 116 -2.99 -1.89 -22.44
N LEU A 117 -3.76 -2.94 -22.15
CA LEU A 117 -3.24 -4.25 -21.75
C LEU A 117 -3.58 -5.38 -22.75
N ALA A 118 -4.31 -5.09 -23.84
CA ALA A 118 -4.80 -6.13 -24.76
C ALA A 118 -3.69 -6.90 -25.49
N ASP A 119 -2.59 -6.23 -25.82
CA ASP A 119 -1.47 -6.81 -26.58
C ASP A 119 -0.37 -7.41 -25.68
N GLY A 120 -0.66 -7.57 -24.39
CA GLY A 120 0.30 -7.99 -23.36
C GLY A 120 0.60 -6.87 -22.38
N VAL A 121 1.32 -7.22 -21.31
CA VAL A 121 1.69 -6.29 -20.24
C VAL A 121 3.19 -6.22 -20.10
N ASP A 122 3.75 -5.10 -20.56
CA ASP A 122 5.10 -4.68 -20.24
C ASP A 122 5.05 -3.40 -19.36
N GLU A 123 6.24 -2.89 -19.03
CA GLU A 123 6.37 -1.67 -18.24
C GLU A 123 5.69 -0.46 -18.91
N ALA A 124 5.78 -0.35 -20.24
CA ALA A 124 5.22 0.77 -20.99
C ALA A 124 3.68 0.74 -20.96
N ALA A 125 3.07 -0.43 -21.14
CA ALA A 125 1.64 -0.66 -21.03
C ALA A 125 1.11 -0.37 -19.62
N ALA A 126 1.80 -0.87 -18.59
CA ALA A 126 1.46 -0.60 -17.20
C ALA A 126 1.55 0.91 -16.88
N MET A 127 2.61 1.58 -17.34
CA MET A 127 2.76 3.02 -17.14
C MET A 127 1.73 3.84 -17.92
N ALA A 128 1.35 3.41 -19.11
CA ALA A 128 0.28 4.04 -19.88
C ALA A 128 -1.06 3.97 -19.16
N LEU A 129 -1.40 2.81 -18.58
CA LEU A 129 -2.59 2.65 -17.74
C LEU A 129 -2.52 3.55 -16.50
N ALA A 130 -1.39 3.58 -15.78
CA ALA A 130 -1.22 4.43 -14.61
C ALA A 130 -1.45 5.93 -14.94
N ARG A 131 -0.92 6.40 -16.07
CA ARG A 131 -1.16 7.76 -16.57
C ARG A 131 -2.62 7.99 -16.95
N ALA A 132 -3.31 6.99 -17.50
CA ALA A 132 -4.73 7.10 -17.81
C ALA A 132 -5.59 7.22 -16.55
N VAL A 133 -5.25 6.46 -15.49
CA VAL A 133 -5.88 6.58 -14.16
C VAL A 133 -5.64 7.98 -13.59
N LEU A 134 -4.41 8.48 -13.60
CA LEU A 134 -4.05 9.83 -13.12
C LEU A 134 -4.82 10.95 -13.86
N LYS A 135 -5.08 10.78 -15.16
CA LYS A 135 -5.88 11.74 -15.94
C LYS A 135 -7.36 11.72 -15.55
N ARG A 136 -7.86 10.57 -15.10
CA ARG A 136 -9.29 10.37 -14.77
C ARG A 136 -9.63 10.72 -13.33
N ILE A 137 -8.70 10.49 -12.41
CA ILE A 137 -8.85 10.72 -10.97
C ILE A 137 -7.89 11.83 -10.58
N ARG A 138 -8.44 12.95 -10.13
CA ARG A 138 -7.62 14.05 -9.62
C ARG A 138 -7.14 13.71 -8.21
N TYR A 139 -5.89 14.04 -7.89
CA TYR A 139 -5.44 13.95 -6.51
C TYR A 139 -6.20 14.96 -5.64
N THR A 140 -7.01 14.51 -4.69
CA THR A 140 -7.86 15.38 -3.85
C THR A 140 -8.02 14.77 -2.46
N ALA A 141 -7.31 15.34 -1.48
CA ALA A 141 -7.41 14.91 -0.09
C ALA A 141 -8.82 15.17 0.47
N GLY A 142 -9.32 14.24 1.29
CA GLY A 142 -10.64 14.34 1.92
C GLY A 142 -11.84 14.02 1.02
N ALA A 143 -11.62 13.72 -0.27
CA ALA A 143 -12.69 13.30 -1.18
C ALA A 143 -13.18 11.87 -0.92
N THR A 144 -12.36 11.04 -0.29
CA THR A 144 -12.55 9.60 -0.14
C THR A 144 -12.23 9.14 1.28
N THR A 145 -12.57 7.88 1.59
CA THR A 145 -12.25 7.22 2.86
C THR A 145 -11.45 5.95 2.59
N VAL A 146 -10.91 5.34 3.65
CA VAL A 146 -10.21 4.04 3.53
C VAL A 146 -11.08 2.91 2.96
N HIS A 147 -12.41 3.07 2.97
CA HIS A 147 -13.36 2.10 2.43
C HIS A 147 -13.82 2.41 1.00
N THR A 148 -13.40 3.53 0.41
CA THR A 148 -13.79 3.91 -0.94
C THR A 148 -13.25 2.91 -1.95
N THR A 149 -14.16 2.41 -2.79
CA THR A 149 -13.88 1.42 -3.83
C THR A 149 -13.36 2.08 -5.11
N ALA A 150 -12.73 1.28 -5.98
CA ALA A 150 -12.31 1.71 -7.31
C ALA A 150 -13.44 2.36 -8.13
N LEU A 151 -14.66 1.82 -8.07
CA LEU A 151 -15.80 2.37 -8.81
C LEU A 151 -16.29 3.69 -8.23
N GLU A 152 -16.33 3.82 -6.90
CA GLU A 152 -16.69 5.09 -6.25
C GLU A 152 -15.67 6.18 -6.54
N ALA A 153 -14.37 5.87 -6.43
CA ALA A 153 -13.30 6.79 -6.79
C ALA A 153 -13.38 7.21 -8.27
N TRP A 154 -13.76 6.28 -9.15
CA TRP A 154 -14.05 6.59 -10.55
C TRP A 154 -15.21 7.58 -10.66
N GLU A 155 -16.37 7.33 -10.05
CA GLU A 155 -17.51 8.27 -10.10
C GLU A 155 -17.16 9.67 -9.57
N ILE A 156 -16.50 9.72 -8.40
CA ILE A 156 -16.07 10.98 -7.77
C ILE A 156 -15.08 11.72 -8.68
N GLY A 157 -14.22 10.99 -9.38
CA GLY A 157 -13.14 11.57 -10.21
C GLY A 157 -12.06 12.26 -9.37
N GLY A 158 -11.99 11.96 -8.07
CA GLY A 158 -11.03 12.50 -7.13
C GLY A 158 -10.71 11.50 -6.03
N GLY A 159 -9.46 11.49 -5.55
CA GLY A 159 -9.01 10.57 -4.50
C GLY A 159 -7.53 10.73 -4.17
N VAL A 160 -6.99 9.83 -3.36
CA VAL A 160 -5.59 9.79 -2.93
C VAL A 160 -4.85 8.59 -3.52
N CYS A 161 -3.61 8.32 -3.10
CA CYS A 161 -2.78 7.21 -3.60
C CYS A 161 -3.53 5.86 -3.58
N GLN A 162 -4.27 5.59 -2.50
CA GLN A 162 -5.08 4.39 -2.35
C GLN A 162 -6.07 4.20 -3.51
N ASP A 163 -6.80 5.26 -3.86
CA ASP A 163 -7.86 5.21 -4.87
C ASP A 163 -7.29 4.96 -6.26
N HIS A 164 -6.18 5.62 -6.59
CA HIS A 164 -5.46 5.40 -7.85
C HIS A 164 -4.97 3.96 -7.96
N ALA A 165 -4.38 3.42 -6.88
CA ALA A 165 -3.91 2.04 -6.83
C ALA A 165 -5.08 1.05 -7.01
N HIS A 166 -6.21 1.27 -6.34
CA HIS A 166 -7.39 0.41 -6.48
C HIS A 166 -7.96 0.42 -7.90
N VAL A 167 -8.07 1.58 -8.54
CA VAL A 167 -8.56 1.68 -9.92
C VAL A 167 -7.60 1.01 -10.90
N PHE A 168 -6.29 1.21 -10.72
CA PHE A 168 -5.27 0.52 -11.51
C PHE A 168 -5.39 -1.01 -11.39
N ILE A 169 -5.44 -1.51 -10.15
CA ILE A 169 -5.55 -2.95 -9.86
C ILE A 169 -6.86 -3.52 -10.44
N ALA A 170 -7.98 -2.83 -10.26
CA ALA A 170 -9.28 -3.23 -10.79
C ALA A 170 -9.24 -3.36 -12.32
N ALA A 171 -8.64 -2.40 -13.02
CA ALA A 171 -8.48 -2.44 -14.48
C ALA A 171 -7.58 -3.59 -14.95
N CYS A 172 -6.46 -3.86 -14.25
CA CYS A 172 -5.59 -5.00 -14.52
C CYS A 172 -6.33 -6.33 -14.35
N ARG A 173 -6.96 -6.55 -13.18
CA ARG A 173 -7.66 -7.79 -12.85
C ARG A 173 -8.82 -8.07 -13.81
N ALA A 174 -9.57 -7.03 -14.19
CA ALA A 174 -10.66 -7.14 -15.16
C ALA A 174 -10.19 -7.59 -16.57
N ASN A 175 -8.89 -7.49 -16.86
CA ASN A 175 -8.27 -7.93 -18.11
C ASN A 175 -7.35 -9.15 -17.92
N GLY A 176 -7.49 -9.88 -16.81
CA GLY A 176 -6.74 -11.11 -16.57
C GLY A 176 -5.28 -10.89 -16.20
N VAL A 177 -4.90 -9.67 -15.83
CA VAL A 177 -3.53 -9.29 -15.43
C VAL A 177 -3.42 -9.30 -13.91
N PRO A 178 -2.58 -10.18 -13.32
CA PRO A 178 -2.32 -10.17 -11.90
C PRO A 178 -1.79 -8.82 -11.40
N ALA A 179 -2.45 -8.24 -10.41
CA ALA A 179 -2.03 -6.99 -9.79
C ALA A 179 -2.34 -6.99 -8.29
N ARG A 180 -1.45 -6.42 -7.48
CA ARG A 180 -1.58 -6.37 -6.01
C ARG A 180 -1.37 -4.97 -5.48
N TYR A 181 -1.94 -4.72 -4.30
CA TYR A 181 -1.68 -3.50 -3.55
C TYR A 181 -0.33 -3.61 -2.84
N VAL A 182 0.46 -2.55 -2.87
CA VAL A 182 1.73 -2.44 -2.16
C VAL A 182 1.73 -1.12 -1.42
N SER A 183 2.09 -1.14 -0.13
CA SER A 183 2.32 0.06 0.66
C SER A 183 3.81 0.21 0.96
N GLY A 184 4.26 1.43 1.20
CA GLY A 184 5.66 1.69 1.52
C GLY A 184 5.92 3.13 1.93
N TYR A 185 7.18 3.53 1.81
CA TYR A 185 7.61 4.90 2.06
C TYR A 185 8.04 5.52 0.73
N PHE A 186 7.57 6.74 0.50
CA PHE A 186 7.93 7.52 -0.67
C PHE A 186 8.85 8.67 -0.27
N TYR A 187 9.88 8.94 -1.07
CA TYR A 187 10.76 10.08 -0.92
C TYR A 187 10.97 10.71 -2.29
N ALA A 188 10.59 11.98 -2.44
CA ALA A 188 10.91 12.80 -3.60
C ALA A 188 12.01 13.79 -3.21
N ALA A 189 13.18 13.69 -3.85
CA ALA A 189 14.33 14.54 -3.53
C ALA A 189 14.04 16.02 -3.73
N ASP A 190 13.24 16.35 -4.74
CA ASP A 190 12.89 17.74 -5.09
C ASP A 190 11.64 18.24 -4.36
N GLU A 191 10.90 17.33 -3.71
CA GLU A 191 9.65 17.63 -2.98
C GLU A 191 9.60 16.84 -1.64
N PRO A 192 10.50 17.14 -0.70
CA PRO A 192 10.63 16.37 0.54
C PRO A 192 9.35 16.40 1.41
N ASP A 193 8.49 17.42 1.24
CA ASP A 193 7.19 17.51 1.93
C ASP A 193 6.18 16.46 1.44
N LEU A 194 6.42 15.80 0.30
CA LEU A 194 5.65 14.64 -0.16
C LEU A 194 6.08 13.33 0.52
N ALA A 195 7.17 13.35 1.30
CA ALA A 195 7.63 12.16 1.99
C ALA A 195 6.56 11.65 2.94
N SER A 196 6.04 10.47 2.64
CA SER A 196 4.84 9.95 3.29
C SER A 196 4.81 8.43 3.27
N HIS A 197 3.91 7.87 4.07
CA HIS A 197 3.48 6.50 3.95
C HIS A 197 2.52 6.41 2.75
N ALA A 198 2.89 5.63 1.74
CA ALA A 198 2.15 5.45 0.49
C ALA A 198 1.42 4.10 0.45
#